data_AF-A0A969WMD2-F1
#
_entry.id   AF-A0A969WMD2-F1
#
_cell.length_a   1.000
_cell.length_b   1.000
_cell.length_c   1.000
_cell.angle_alpha   90.00
_cell.angle_beta   90.00
_cell.angle_gamma   90.00
#
_symmetry.space_group_name_H-M   'P 1'
#
loop_
_entity.id
_entity.type
_entity.pdbx_description
1 polymer ?
#
loop_
_entity_poly.entity_id
_entity_poly.type
_entity_poly.pdbx_seq_one_letter_code
_entity_poly.pdbx_strand_id
1 'polypeptide(L)'
;MKRWLLLPILAFLAAGCAGSGTGVAPPANAPISQSPNLPISQSPTNTPMPTELPPVDLPDLGEAPEIENTVWINADEPVTIASQRGKVILLEFWTFG
;
A
#
# COMPACT_ATOMS: atom_id res chain seq x y z
N MET A 1 56.10 -7.61 36.59
CA MET A 1 55.50 -7.59 35.22
C MET A 1 54.24 -6.74 35.32
N LYS A 2 54.26 -5.51 34.78
CA LYS A 2 53.63 -5.11 33.49
C LYS A 2 52.09 -5.08 33.61
N ARG A 3 51.48 -3.94 33.96
CA ARG A 3 50.92 -2.87 33.06
C ARG A 3 49.83 -3.43 32.13
N TRP A 4 48.69 -2.81 31.82
CA TRP A 4 47.94 -1.61 32.19
C TRP A 4 46.75 -1.56 31.19
N LEU A 5 45.80 -0.64 31.39
CA LEU A 5 44.61 -0.26 30.58
C LEU A 5 43.28 -0.99 30.92
N LEU A 6 42.32 -0.39 31.66
CA LEU A 6 41.63 0.92 31.56
C LEU A 6 40.76 1.01 30.29
N LEU A 7 39.53 1.53 30.26
CA LEU A 7 38.61 2.19 31.19
C LEU A 7 37.22 2.22 30.47
N PRO A 8 36.12 2.49 31.19
CA PRO A 8 34.73 2.48 30.75
C PRO A 8 34.32 3.80 30.07
N ILE A 9 33.23 3.78 29.29
CA ILE A 9 32.65 5.00 28.70
C ILE A 9 31.14 4.93 29.01
N LEU A 10 30.67 5.52 30.11
CA LEU A 10 30.44 6.95 30.39
C LEU A 10 29.06 7.39 29.90
N ALA A 11 28.22 7.65 30.89
CA ALA A 11 26.92 8.29 30.79
C ALA A 11 27.01 9.66 30.10
N PHE A 12 26.09 9.91 29.18
CA PHE A 12 25.56 11.21 28.81
C PHE A 12 24.12 10.89 28.37
N LEU A 13 23.07 11.55 28.85
CA LEU A 13 22.80 12.92 28.45
C LEU A 13 21.65 13.47 29.30
N ALA A 14 21.92 14.51 30.09
CA ALA A 14 20.91 15.41 30.63
C ALA A 14 21.38 16.85 30.39
N ALA A 15 20.40 17.74 30.15
CA ALA A 15 20.46 19.18 29.94
C ALA A 15 20.78 19.68 28.51
N GLY A 16 19.79 20.37 27.92
CA GLY A 16 19.96 21.12 26.67
C GLY A 16 18.67 21.62 26.02
N CYS A 17 17.78 22.30 26.75
CA CYS A 17 16.83 23.22 26.11
C CYS A 17 17.60 24.48 25.68
N ALA A 18 17.86 24.66 24.38
CA ALA A 18 18.00 25.93 23.68
C ALA A 18 18.44 25.64 22.24
N GLY A 19 17.47 25.42 21.34
CA GLY A 19 17.71 25.30 19.91
C GLY A 19 16.96 26.42 19.20
N SER A 20 17.70 27.45 18.78
CA SER A 20 17.24 28.58 17.97
C SER A 20 16.50 28.09 16.73
N GLY A 21 15.29 28.61 16.50
CA GLY A 21 14.54 28.37 15.27
C GLY A 21 15.27 28.96 14.07
N THR A 22 15.97 28.13 13.31
CA THR A 22 16.38 28.46 11.95
C THR A 22 15.21 28.20 11.03
N GLY A 23 14.65 29.28 10.47
CA GLY A 23 13.64 29.20 9.43
C GLY A 23 14.21 28.48 8.21
N VAL A 24 13.78 27.25 7.99
CA VAL A 24 13.97 26.54 6.72
C VAL A 24 12.74 26.87 5.87
N ALA A 25 12.97 27.66 4.82
CA ALA A 25 11.97 27.88 3.78
C ALA A 25 11.52 26.53 3.20
N PRO A 26 10.22 26.34 2.87
CA PRO A 26 9.77 25.12 2.21
C PRO A 26 10.57 24.89 0.91
N PRO A 27 10.92 23.63 0.58
CA PRO A 27 11.63 23.35 -0.65
C PRO A 27 10.80 23.86 -1.83
N ALA A 28 11.41 24.69 -2.66
CA ALA A 28 10.84 25.12 -3.92
C ALA A 28 10.41 23.87 -4.72
N ASN A 29 9.14 23.85 -5.15
CA ASN A 29 8.59 22.79 -5.98
C ASN A 29 9.56 22.51 -7.14
N ALA A 30 10.14 21.31 -7.16
CA ALA A 30 10.88 20.84 -8.32
C ALA A 30 9.90 20.81 -9.51
N PRO A 31 10.31 21.30 -10.70
CA PRO A 31 9.49 21.13 -11.89
C PRO A 31 9.33 19.63 -12.15
N ILE A 32 8.07 19.17 -12.17
CA ILE A 32 7.69 17.83 -12.58
C ILE A 32 8.34 17.52 -13.95
N SER A 33 9.27 16.57 -13.96
CA SER A 33 9.85 16.04 -15.20
C SER A 33 8.76 15.26 -15.93
N GLN A 34 8.10 15.89 -16.90
CA GLN A 34 7.07 15.25 -17.71
C GLN A 34 7.71 14.18 -18.59
N SER A 35 7.15 12.96 -18.51
CA SER A 35 7.47 11.85 -19.41
C SER A 35 7.20 12.27 -20.87
N PRO A 36 8.03 11.90 -21.85
CA PRO A 36 7.84 12.32 -23.23
C PRO A 36 6.56 11.73 -23.82
N ASN A 37 5.65 12.60 -24.28
CA ASN A 37 4.45 12.17 -25.01
C ASN A 37 4.85 11.53 -26.34
N LEU A 38 4.66 10.22 -26.46
CA LEU A 38 4.75 9.51 -27.74
C LEU A 38 3.50 9.82 -28.58
N PRO A 39 3.63 9.99 -29.91
CA PRO A 39 2.47 10.19 -30.78
C PRO A 39 1.62 8.92 -30.82
N ILE A 40 0.38 9.02 -30.34
CA ILE A 40 -0.61 7.95 -30.43
C ILE A 40 -1.07 7.88 -31.89
N SER A 41 -0.68 6.83 -32.63
CA SER A 41 -1.21 6.55 -33.97
C SER A 41 -2.62 5.98 -33.82
N GLN A 42 -3.63 6.83 -33.78
CA GLN A 42 -5.04 6.43 -33.78
C GLN A 42 -5.50 6.25 -35.23
N SER A 43 -5.49 5.01 -35.74
CA SER A 43 -6.35 4.67 -36.87
C SER A 43 -7.80 4.64 -36.36
N PRO A 44 -8.75 5.36 -36.97
CA PRO A 44 -10.15 5.30 -36.54
C PRO A 44 -10.76 3.98 -37.02
N THR A 45 -10.62 2.93 -36.22
CA THR A 45 -11.47 1.74 -36.36
C THR A 45 -12.84 2.10 -35.80
N ASN A 46 -13.73 2.59 -36.66
CA ASN A 46 -15.14 2.85 -36.37
C ASN A 46 -15.95 1.54 -36.20
N THR A 47 -15.40 0.55 -35.50
CA THR A 47 -16.21 -0.58 -35.04
C THR A 47 -17.02 -0.07 -33.85
N PRO A 48 -18.36 0.01 -33.94
CA PRO A 48 -19.16 0.37 -32.79
C PRO A 48 -18.88 -0.66 -31.70
N MET A 49 -18.27 -0.21 -30.60
CA MET A 49 -18.20 -1.01 -29.38
C MET A 49 -19.65 -1.30 -28.99
N PRO A 50 -20.06 -2.56 -28.81
CA PRO A 50 -21.40 -2.87 -28.32
C PRO A 50 -21.65 -2.02 -27.08
N THR A 51 -22.63 -1.13 -27.17
CA THR A 51 -22.93 -0.14 -26.13
C THR A 51 -23.45 -0.79 -24.85
N GLU A 52 -23.76 -2.09 -24.90
CA GLU A 52 -24.28 -2.85 -23.79
C GLU A 52 -23.82 -4.31 -23.90
N LEU A 53 -23.20 -4.82 -22.84
CA LEU A 53 -23.01 -6.26 -22.69
C LEU A 53 -24.38 -6.88 -22.40
N PRO A 54 -24.72 -8.05 -22.96
CA PRO A 54 -25.97 -8.72 -22.62
C PRO A 54 -26.03 -8.93 -21.09
N PRO A 55 -27.22 -8.78 -20.47
CA PRO A 55 -27.36 -9.01 -19.04
C PRO A 55 -26.97 -10.45 -18.71
N VAL A 56 -26.06 -10.62 -17.75
CA VAL A 56 -25.69 -11.92 -17.21
C VAL A 56 -26.58 -12.17 -15.99
N ASP A 57 -27.43 -13.20 -16.07
CA ASP A 57 -28.24 -13.66 -14.94
C ASP A 57 -27.36 -14.53 -14.02
N LEU A 58 -27.14 -14.09 -12.78
CA LEU A 58 -26.31 -14.78 -11.81
C LEU A 58 -27.22 -15.41 -10.74
N PRO A 59 -27.18 -16.74 -10.55
CA PRO A 59 -28.02 -17.40 -9.55
C PRO A 59 -27.55 -17.06 -8.13
N ASP A 60 -28.51 -16.95 -7.21
CA ASP A 60 -28.23 -16.91 -5.77
C ASP A 60 -27.91 -18.34 -5.28
N LEU A 61 -26.65 -18.55 -4.85
CA LEU A 61 -26.16 -19.84 -4.35
C LEU A 61 -26.16 -19.93 -2.81
N GLY A 62 -26.79 -18.97 -2.13
CA GLY A 62 -26.86 -18.91 -0.68
C GLY A 62 -25.70 -18.12 -0.04
N GLU A 63 -25.65 -18.15 1.29
CA GLU A 63 -24.65 -17.38 2.03
C GLU A 63 -23.25 -17.97 1.88
N ALA A 64 -22.26 -17.09 1.65
CA ALA A 64 -20.85 -17.49 1.65
C ALA A 64 -20.44 -18.02 3.05
N PRO A 65 -19.80 -19.20 3.13
CA PRO A 65 -19.24 -19.75 4.38
C PRO A 65 -18.17 -18.83 4.98
N GLU A 66 -17.98 -18.89 6.30
CA GLU A 66 -16.97 -18.09 7.00
C GLU A 66 -15.53 -18.51 6.69
N ILE A 67 -14.58 -17.58 6.77
CA ILE A 67 -13.15 -17.84 6.56
C ILE A 67 -12.49 -18.18 7.90
N GLU A 68 -11.90 -19.38 8.00
CA GLU A 68 -11.33 -19.92 9.25
C GLU A 68 -9.79 -19.81 9.34
N ASN A 69 -9.16 -19.01 8.48
CA ASN A 69 -7.70 -18.85 8.44
C ASN A 69 -7.17 -18.15 9.70
N THR A 70 -6.08 -18.69 10.28
CA THR A 70 -5.45 -18.16 11.49
C THR A 70 -4.31 -17.17 11.22
N VAL A 71 -3.87 -17.04 9.96
CA VAL A 71 -2.75 -16.17 9.55
C VAL A 71 -3.21 -15.34 8.36
N TRP A 72 -2.94 -14.03 8.44
CA TRP A 72 -3.32 -13.05 7.43
C TRP A 72 -2.09 -12.25 6.98
N ILE A 73 -2.08 -11.87 5.71
CA ILE A 73 -1.08 -10.98 5.13
C ILE A 73 -1.76 -9.69 4.67
N ASN A 74 -1.07 -8.55 4.80
CA ASN A 74 -1.57 -7.22 4.43
C ASN A 74 -2.85 -6.76 5.17
N ALA A 75 -3.14 -7.34 6.34
CA ALA A 75 -4.27 -6.96 7.17
C ALA A 75 -3.81 -6.86 8.64
N ASP A 76 -4.27 -5.81 9.33
CA ASP A 76 -3.98 -5.61 10.75
C ASP A 76 -4.81 -6.54 11.65
N GLU A 77 -5.97 -6.99 11.16
CA GLU A 77 -6.92 -7.86 11.86
C GLU A 77 -7.43 -8.97 10.92
N PRO A 78 -7.95 -10.10 11.44
CA PRO A 78 -8.54 -11.15 10.61
C PRO A 78 -9.68 -10.64 9.71
N VAL A 79 -9.70 -11.06 8.44
CA VAL A 79 -10.77 -10.71 7.51
C VAL A 79 -11.87 -11.77 7.57
N THR A 80 -13.09 -11.37 7.95
CA THR A 80 -14.26 -12.26 8.03
C THR A 80 -15.27 -11.92 6.93
N ILE A 81 -16.10 -12.89 6.55
CA ILE A 81 -17.21 -12.66 5.64
C ILE A 81 -18.23 -11.69 6.25
N ALA A 82 -18.46 -11.80 7.56
CA ALA A 82 -19.36 -10.90 8.29
C ALA A 82 -18.94 -9.42 8.22
N SER A 83 -17.64 -9.12 8.37
CA SER A 83 -17.14 -7.74 8.31
C SER A 83 -17.15 -7.13 6.90
N GLN A 84 -17.38 -7.93 5.87
CA GLN A 84 -17.33 -7.50 4.47
C GLN A 84 -18.72 -7.28 3.84
N ARG A 85 -19.80 -7.40 4.62
CA ARG A 85 -21.17 -7.12 4.17
C ARG A 85 -21.27 -5.71 3.57
N GLY A 86 -22.06 -5.58 2.50
CA GLY A 86 -22.19 -4.33 1.73
C GLY A 86 -21.08 -4.10 0.69
N LYS A 87 -20.10 -5.01 0.59
CA LYS A 87 -19.05 -4.98 -0.45
C LYS A 87 -19.22 -6.16 -1.40
N VAL A 88 -18.85 -5.96 -2.67
CA VAL A 88 -18.61 -7.06 -3.61
C VAL A 88 -17.20 -7.58 -3.34
N ILE A 89 -17.05 -8.87 -3.10
CA ILE A 89 -15.77 -9.52 -2.76
C ILE A 89 -15.46 -10.63 -3.76
N LEU A 90 -14.16 -10.85 -4.02
CA LEU A 90 -13.63 -11.96 -4.79
C LEU A 90 -12.77 -12.81 -3.86
N LEU A 91 -13.02 -14.12 -3.84
CA LEU A 91 -12.17 -15.08 -3.14
C LEU A 91 -11.29 -15.79 -4.17
N GLU A 92 -9.98 -15.66 -4.03
CA GLU A 92 -8.98 -16.23 -4.94
C GLU A 92 -8.15 -17.30 -4.21
N PHE A 93 -8.20 -18.53 -4.71
CA PHE A 93 -7.41 -19.65 -4.21
C PHE A 93 -6.14 -19.79 -5.06
N TRP A 94 -4.95 -19.65 -4.46
CA TRP A 94 -3.66 -19.72 -5.14
C TRP A 94 -2.56 -20.32 -4.26
N THR A 95 -1.40 -20.65 -4.86
CA THR A 95 -0.19 -21.13 -4.18
C THR A 95 1.05 -20.44 -4.76
N PHE A 96 2.15 -20.36 -4.00
CA PHE A 96 3.28 -19.46 -4.34
C PHE A 96 4.24 -19.94 -5.44
N GLY A 97 4.18 -21.21 -5.87
CA GLY A 97 5.04 -21.73 -6.95
C GLY A 97 6.48 -21.99 -6.54
#